data_AF-A0A453J2N0-F1
#
_entry.id   AF-A0A453J2N0-F1
#
_cell.length_a   1.000
_cell.length_b   1.000
_cell.length_c   1.000
_cell.angle_alpha   90.00
_cell.angle_beta   90.00
_cell.angle_gamma   90.00
#
_symmetry.space_group_name_H-M   'P 1'
#
loop_
_entity.id
_entity.type
_entity.pdbx_description
1 polymer ?
#
loop_
_entity_poly.entity_id
_entity_poly.type
_entity_poly.pdbx_seq_one_letter_code
_entity_poly.pdbx_strand_id
1 'polypeptide(L)'
;LQVRCKDKKLCSGAGARVVVTDRARMKTNRTDLVLSSPAFAAMARPGMAARLTKLRAVDVEYKRVPCEYRGKNLSVRVEERSRAPSELAVRFLYQGGQTDIVAVDVAKVGSSSWKFMTREHGPAWSTRQAPAGPLQFRVVVTGGYDGKWVWADREVLPSRWRAGEVYDTGVQITDVAQEGCFPCDTQEWR
;
A
#
# COMPACT_ATOMS: atom_id res chain seq x y z
N LEU A 1 8.52 2.88 0.79
CA LEU A 1 9.92 3.07 0.32
C LEU A 1 10.66 3.98 1.28
N GLN A 2 11.98 3.82 1.39
CA GLN A 2 12.89 4.82 1.92
C GLN A 2 13.73 5.34 0.74
N VAL A 3 13.80 6.66 0.56
CA VAL A 3 14.45 7.31 -0.58
C VAL A 3 15.46 8.33 -0.04
N ARG A 4 16.72 8.27 -0.48
CA ARG A 4 17.73 9.28 -0.14
C ARG A 4 18.39 9.82 -1.41
N CYS A 5 18.74 11.10 -1.40
CA CYS A 5 19.49 11.70 -2.49
C CYS A 5 21.00 11.57 -2.27
N LYS A 6 21.76 11.52 -3.37
CA LYS A 6 23.20 11.15 -3.34
C LYS A 6 24.14 12.29 -2.95
N ASP A 7 23.74 13.55 -3.09
CA ASP A 7 24.58 14.69 -2.74
C ASP A 7 24.69 14.87 -1.22
N LYS A 8 25.75 14.33 -0.63
CA LYS A 8 26.01 14.38 0.82
C LYS A 8 26.09 15.79 1.41
N LYS A 9 26.30 16.84 0.59
CA LYS A 9 26.32 18.24 1.06
C LYS A 9 24.91 18.77 1.31
N LEU A 10 23.92 18.24 0.60
CA LEU A 10 22.51 18.68 0.68
C LEU A 10 21.62 17.65 1.38
N CYS A 11 21.93 16.37 1.22
CA CYS A 11 21.07 15.25 1.55
C CYS A 11 21.41 14.62 2.90
N SER A 12 20.36 14.25 3.63
CA SER A 12 20.43 13.44 4.84
C SER A 12 20.80 12.00 4.50
N GLY A 13 21.56 11.33 5.37
CA GLY A 13 21.89 9.90 5.22
C GLY A 13 20.65 9.00 5.36
N ALA A 14 19.72 9.36 6.26
CA ALA A 14 18.46 8.66 6.46
C ALA A 14 17.48 8.76 5.27
N GLY A 15 17.53 9.86 4.51
CA GLY A 15 16.53 10.14 3.48
C GLY A 15 15.10 10.31 4.03
N ALA A 16 14.10 10.05 3.20
CA ALA A 16 12.68 10.18 3.50
C ALA A 16 11.92 8.85 3.32
N ARG A 17 11.00 8.54 4.24
CA ARG A 17 10.03 7.44 4.06
C ARG A 17 8.84 7.94 3.23
N VAL A 18 8.49 7.21 2.19
CA VAL A 18 7.41 7.56 1.25
C VAL A 18 6.54 6.35 0.94
N VAL A 19 5.25 6.59 0.66
CA VAL A 19 4.28 5.58 0.23
C VAL A 19 3.97 5.82 -1.25
N VAL A 20 3.94 4.74 -2.04
CA VAL A 20 3.59 4.83 -3.47
C VAL A 20 2.08 4.93 -3.58
N THR A 21 1.60 6.01 -4.19
CA THR A 21 0.16 6.27 -4.33
C THR A 21 -0.33 6.25 -5.77
N ASP A 22 0.57 6.43 -6.74
CA ASP A 22 0.21 6.52 -8.15
C ASP A 22 1.39 6.14 -9.06
N ARG A 23 1.10 5.91 -10.33
CA ARG A 23 2.08 5.70 -11.39
C ARG A 23 2.15 6.95 -12.26
N ALA A 24 3.29 7.64 -12.23
CA ALA A 24 3.55 8.76 -13.13
C ALA A 24 3.54 8.27 -14.60
N ARG A 25 2.76 8.94 -15.46
CA ARG A 25 2.78 8.72 -16.92
C ARG A 25 3.94 9.52 -17.51
N MET A 26 5.10 8.89 -17.64
CA MET A 26 6.24 9.47 -18.34
C MET A 26 6.46 8.79 -19.69
N LYS A 27 6.98 9.55 -20.67
CA LYS A 27 7.33 9.03 -22.00
C LYS A 27 8.67 8.27 -22.01
N THR A 28 9.38 8.25 -20.91
CA THR A 28 10.72 7.66 -20.77
C THR A 28 10.61 6.26 -20.15
N ASN A 29 11.51 5.36 -20.57
CA ASN A 29 11.65 4.03 -19.96
C ASN A 29 12.58 4.04 -18.73
N ARG A 30 12.80 5.22 -18.13
CA ARG A 30 13.65 5.35 -16.94
C ARG A 30 12.84 5.10 -15.67
N THR A 31 13.49 4.60 -14.65
CA THR A 31 12.90 4.43 -13.32
C THR A 31 12.99 5.75 -12.56
N ASP A 32 11.99 6.60 -12.74
CA ASP A 32 11.92 7.91 -12.08
C ASP A 32 10.92 7.87 -10.91
N LEU A 33 11.28 8.47 -9.77
CA LEU A 33 10.38 8.67 -8.62
C LEU A 33 9.88 10.12 -8.60
N VAL A 34 8.58 10.31 -8.84
CA VAL A 34 7.93 11.62 -8.65
C VAL A 34 7.48 11.72 -7.20
N LEU A 35 8.22 12.50 -6.41
CA LEU A 35 7.92 12.73 -5.00
C LEU A 35 7.02 13.95 -4.83
N SER A 36 6.18 13.94 -3.80
CA SER A 36 5.49 15.14 -3.35
C SER A 36 6.51 16.17 -2.84
N SER A 37 6.19 17.47 -2.90
CA SER A 37 7.09 18.53 -2.42
C SER A 37 7.57 18.30 -0.97
N PRO A 38 6.71 17.88 -0.02
CA PRO A 38 7.15 17.55 1.33
C PRO A 38 8.13 16.36 1.37
N ALA A 39 7.86 15.30 0.60
CA ALA A 39 8.74 14.14 0.55
C ALA A 39 10.11 14.46 -0.08
N PHE A 40 10.12 15.29 -1.13
CA PHE A 40 11.37 15.73 -1.76
C PHE A 40 12.22 16.57 -0.81
N ALA A 41 11.58 17.53 -0.13
CA ALA A 41 12.24 18.38 0.86
C ALA A 41 12.77 17.58 2.08
N ALA A 42 12.05 16.54 2.50
CA ALA A 42 12.42 15.70 3.65
C ALA A 42 13.71 14.89 3.43
N MET A 43 14.20 14.74 2.19
CA MET A 43 15.50 14.13 1.93
C MET A 43 16.68 15.04 2.30
N ALA A 44 16.45 16.33 2.51
CA ALA A 44 17.50 17.30 2.80
C ALA A 44 18.00 17.21 4.25
N ARG A 45 19.22 17.69 4.48
CA ARG A 45 19.74 17.99 5.83
C ARG A 45 18.99 19.19 6.44
N PRO A 46 19.04 19.36 7.77
CA PRO A 46 18.52 20.55 8.43
C PRO A 46 19.04 21.83 7.77
N GLY A 47 18.13 22.74 7.42
CA GLY A 47 18.44 24.01 6.73
C GLY A 47 18.67 23.92 5.21
N MET A 48 18.79 22.73 4.61
CA MET A 48 19.09 22.58 3.18
C MET A 48 17.86 22.35 2.29
N ALA A 49 16.67 22.17 2.88
CA ALA A 49 15.44 21.83 2.15
C ALA A 49 15.12 22.81 1.01
N ALA A 50 15.20 24.12 1.25
CA ALA A 50 14.94 25.13 0.22
C ALA A 50 15.94 25.04 -0.95
N ARG A 51 17.20 24.72 -0.66
CA ARG A 51 18.25 24.55 -1.68
C ARG A 51 18.04 23.28 -2.48
N LEU A 52 17.69 22.16 -1.82
CA LEU A 52 17.36 20.91 -2.49
C LEU A 52 16.16 21.10 -3.42
N THR A 53 15.06 21.68 -2.95
CA THR A 53 13.85 21.91 -3.75
C THR A 53 14.09 22.77 -5.00
N LYS A 54 15.04 23.72 -4.96
CA LYS A 54 15.42 24.50 -6.15
C LYS A 54 16.03 23.68 -7.28
N LEU A 55 16.64 22.53 -6.97
CA LEU A 55 17.23 21.64 -7.99
C LEU A 55 16.18 20.92 -8.84
N ARG A 56 14.95 20.74 -8.31
CA ARG A 56 13.80 20.05 -8.94
C ARG A 56 13.98 18.56 -9.25
N ALA A 57 15.19 18.12 -9.55
CA ALA A 57 15.56 16.73 -9.79
C ALA A 57 16.95 16.46 -9.21
N VAL A 58 17.12 15.28 -8.62
CA VAL A 58 18.39 14.82 -8.06
C VAL A 58 18.50 13.32 -8.25
N ASP A 59 19.72 12.81 -8.32
CA ASP A 59 19.95 11.38 -8.28
C ASP A 59 19.63 10.85 -6.88
N VAL A 60 18.84 9.78 -6.84
CA VAL A 60 18.43 9.11 -5.62
C VAL A 60 18.84 7.65 -5.64
N GLU A 61 18.83 7.08 -4.45
CA GLU A 61 18.77 5.65 -4.23
C GLU A 61 17.56 5.39 -3.32
N TYR A 62 16.93 4.23 -3.50
CA TYR A 62 15.74 3.87 -2.76
C TYR A 62 15.74 2.39 -2.42
N LYS A 63 15.01 2.03 -1.37
CA LYS A 63 14.73 0.65 -1.01
C LYS A 63 13.29 0.50 -0.52
N ARG A 64 12.71 -0.69 -0.72
CA ARG A 64 11.46 -1.05 -0.04
C ARG A 64 11.75 -1.24 1.45
N VAL A 65 10.87 -0.69 2.27
CA VAL A 65 10.92 -0.79 3.73
C VAL A 65 9.50 -1.02 4.23
N PRO A 66 9.33 -1.69 5.38
CA PRO A 66 8.01 -1.91 5.95
C PRO A 66 7.24 -0.61 6.20
N CYS A 67 5.96 -0.61 5.83
CA CYS A 67 5.02 0.44 6.20
C CYS A 67 4.52 0.22 7.63
N GLU A 68 4.61 1.25 8.47
CA GLU A 68 4.14 1.23 9.85
C GLU A 68 3.02 2.26 10.02
N TYR A 69 1.80 1.80 10.28
CA TYR A 69 0.66 2.66 10.52
C TYR A 69 0.20 2.55 11.99
N ARG A 70 0.81 3.36 12.87
CA ARG A 70 0.54 3.32 14.32
C ARG A 70 -0.95 3.55 14.61
N GLY A 71 -1.57 2.63 15.34
CA GLY A 71 -2.98 2.70 15.73
C GLY A 71 -3.98 2.55 14.57
N LYS A 72 -3.54 2.02 13.41
CA LYS A 72 -4.41 1.76 12.26
C LYS A 72 -4.27 0.30 11.83
N ASN A 73 -5.39 -0.41 11.76
CA ASN A 73 -5.44 -1.72 11.12
C ASN A 73 -5.61 -1.57 9.61
N LEU A 74 -5.41 -2.67 8.88
CA LEU A 74 -5.86 -2.78 7.51
C LEU A 74 -7.33 -2.38 7.45
N SER A 75 -7.67 -1.46 6.56
CA SER A 75 -9.04 -0.97 6.39
C SER A 75 -9.51 -1.20 4.97
N VAL A 76 -10.80 -1.43 4.80
CA VAL A 76 -11.45 -1.60 3.50
C VAL A 76 -12.28 -0.35 3.23
N ARG A 77 -11.93 0.39 2.17
CA ARG A 77 -12.80 1.47 1.66
C ARG A 77 -13.65 0.93 0.53
N VAL A 78 -14.95 1.14 0.58
CA VAL A 78 -15.86 0.85 -0.53
C VAL A 78 -15.75 1.97 -1.56
N GLU A 79 -15.52 1.61 -2.82
CA GLU A 79 -15.36 2.55 -3.92
C GLU A 79 -16.71 3.11 -4.36
N GLU A 80 -16.74 4.37 -4.79
CA GLU A 80 -17.96 5.12 -5.17
C GLU A 80 -18.80 4.42 -6.24
N ARG A 81 -18.16 3.64 -7.12
CA ARG A 81 -18.84 2.91 -8.20
C ARG A 81 -19.62 1.66 -7.74
N SER A 82 -19.47 1.26 -6.48
CA SER A 82 -20.09 0.03 -5.95
C SER A 82 -21.61 0.20 -5.89
N ARG A 83 -22.34 -0.88 -6.19
CA ARG A 83 -23.80 -0.95 -6.12
C ARG A 83 -24.22 -2.15 -5.28
N ALA A 84 -24.71 -1.87 -4.08
CA ALA A 84 -25.15 -2.91 -3.17
C ALA A 84 -26.34 -3.71 -3.76
N PRO A 85 -26.44 -5.02 -3.49
CA PRO A 85 -25.52 -5.80 -2.67
C PRO A 85 -24.37 -6.48 -3.44
N SER A 86 -24.49 -6.65 -4.76
CA SER A 86 -23.67 -7.61 -5.52
C SER A 86 -22.48 -7.01 -6.26
N GLU A 87 -22.54 -5.74 -6.66
CA GLU A 87 -21.44 -5.05 -7.34
C GLU A 87 -20.58 -4.34 -6.30
N LEU A 88 -19.51 -5.00 -5.88
CA LEU A 88 -18.63 -4.51 -4.83
C LEU A 88 -17.28 -4.17 -5.42
N ALA A 89 -16.84 -2.94 -5.23
CA ALA A 89 -15.47 -2.51 -5.47
C ALA A 89 -14.88 -1.94 -4.19
N VAL A 90 -13.68 -2.36 -3.84
CA VAL A 90 -12.99 -1.92 -2.62
C VAL A 90 -11.53 -1.61 -2.89
N ARG A 91 -10.94 -0.78 -2.03
CA ARG A 91 -9.49 -0.65 -1.92
C ARG A 91 -9.05 -0.82 -0.47
N PHE A 92 -7.86 -1.35 -0.28
CA PHE A 92 -7.28 -1.53 1.04
C PHE A 92 -6.47 -0.30 1.42
N LEU A 93 -6.64 0.14 2.66
CA LEU A 93 -5.92 1.26 3.26
C LEU A 93 -5.08 0.75 4.44
N TYR A 94 -4.00 1.48 4.74
CA TYR A 94 -3.11 1.18 5.87
C TYR A 94 -2.53 -0.24 5.83
N GLN A 95 -2.22 -0.74 4.63
CA GLN A 95 -1.53 -2.02 4.46
C GLN A 95 -0.13 -1.93 5.07
N GLY A 96 0.07 -2.59 6.21
CA GLY A 96 1.35 -2.61 6.91
C GLY A 96 2.36 -3.61 6.33
N GLY A 97 3.56 -3.57 6.89
CA GLY A 97 4.66 -4.44 6.48
C GLY A 97 5.28 -4.03 5.15
N GLN A 98 6.20 -4.86 4.66
CA GLN A 98 6.73 -4.75 3.30
C GLN A 98 6.06 -5.83 2.45
N THR A 99 4.79 -5.60 2.15
CA THR A 99 3.93 -6.59 1.50
C THR A 99 3.22 -6.02 0.28
N ASP A 100 2.71 -6.90 -0.57
CA ASP A 100 1.75 -6.63 -1.63
C ASP A 100 0.55 -7.55 -1.44
N ILE A 101 -0.68 -7.02 -1.47
CA ILE A 101 -1.88 -7.87 -1.56
C ILE A 101 -1.94 -8.42 -2.98
N VAL A 102 -1.93 -9.75 -3.15
CA VAL A 102 -1.89 -10.42 -4.48
C VAL A 102 -3.16 -11.15 -4.84
N ALA A 103 -4.02 -11.46 -3.87
CA ALA A 103 -5.35 -12.03 -4.09
C ALA A 103 -6.30 -11.56 -2.99
N VAL A 104 -7.59 -11.46 -3.32
CA VAL A 104 -8.65 -11.01 -2.42
C VAL A 104 -9.89 -11.84 -2.67
N ASP A 105 -10.46 -12.38 -1.60
CA ASP A 105 -11.77 -13.03 -1.63
C ASP A 105 -12.73 -12.38 -0.64
N VAL A 106 -14.01 -12.43 -0.98
CA VAL A 106 -15.12 -11.98 -0.14
C VAL A 106 -16.11 -13.11 0.09
N ALA A 107 -16.66 -13.21 1.29
CA ALA A 107 -17.73 -14.13 1.63
C ALA A 107 -18.73 -13.47 2.57
N LYS A 108 -19.93 -14.05 2.68
CA LYS A 108 -20.84 -13.72 3.78
C LYS A 108 -20.22 -14.23 5.08
N VAL A 109 -20.35 -13.48 6.17
CA VAL A 109 -19.93 -13.93 7.51
C VAL A 109 -20.56 -15.29 7.83
N GLY A 110 -19.74 -16.24 8.30
CA GLY A 110 -20.16 -17.61 8.61
C GLY A 110 -20.29 -18.55 7.40
N SER A 111 -20.07 -18.07 6.18
CA SER A 111 -20.07 -18.91 4.96
C SER A 111 -18.65 -19.32 4.56
N SER A 112 -18.52 -20.55 4.07
CA SER A 112 -17.31 -21.06 3.40
C SER A 112 -17.30 -20.81 1.88
N SER A 113 -18.37 -20.22 1.33
CA SER A 113 -18.49 -19.91 -0.10
C SER A 113 -17.79 -18.59 -0.42
N TRP A 114 -16.49 -18.67 -0.68
CA TRP A 114 -15.65 -17.54 -1.06
C TRP A 114 -15.82 -17.16 -2.53
N LYS A 115 -15.88 -15.86 -2.80
CA LYS A 115 -15.93 -15.27 -4.13
C LYS A 115 -14.66 -14.47 -4.36
N PHE A 116 -13.93 -14.81 -5.42
CA PHE A 116 -12.73 -14.07 -5.78
C PHE A 116 -13.09 -12.65 -6.22
N MET A 117 -12.15 -11.74 -5.99
CA MET A 117 -12.20 -10.38 -6.51
C MET A 117 -11.09 -10.18 -7.54
N THR A 118 -11.41 -9.45 -8.60
CA THR A 118 -10.49 -9.12 -9.68
C THR A 118 -9.78 -7.81 -9.35
N ARG A 119 -8.46 -7.77 -9.54
CA ARG A 119 -7.71 -6.51 -9.46
C ARG A 119 -8.07 -5.62 -10.64
N GLU A 120 -8.52 -4.41 -10.32
CA GLU A 120 -8.80 -3.36 -11.29
C GLU A 120 -7.54 -2.54 -11.58
N HIS A 121 -7.61 -1.58 -12.50
CA HIS A 121 -6.47 -0.66 -12.68
C HIS A 121 -6.21 0.12 -11.37
N GLY A 122 -5.02 -0.06 -10.79
CA GLY A 122 -4.63 0.57 -9.52
C GLY A 122 -4.83 -0.34 -8.30
N PRO A 123 -5.12 0.22 -7.10
CA PRO A 123 -5.21 -0.52 -5.85
C PRO A 123 -6.59 -1.14 -5.57
N ALA A 124 -7.56 -0.94 -6.48
CA ALA A 124 -8.93 -1.40 -6.28
C ALA A 124 -9.13 -2.86 -6.73
N TRP A 125 -10.05 -3.53 -6.05
CA TRP A 125 -10.48 -4.90 -6.30
C TRP A 125 -11.99 -4.90 -6.47
N SER A 126 -12.53 -5.69 -7.39
CA SER A 126 -13.97 -5.73 -7.65
C SER A 126 -14.52 -7.15 -7.82
N THR A 127 -15.80 -7.30 -7.54
CA THR A 127 -16.59 -8.48 -7.91
C THR A 127 -18.03 -8.07 -8.21
N ARG A 128 -18.67 -8.77 -9.14
CA ARG A 128 -20.11 -8.64 -9.42
C ARG A 128 -20.95 -9.72 -8.72
N GLN A 129 -20.30 -10.53 -7.88
CA GLN A 129 -20.90 -11.68 -7.21
C GLN A 129 -20.79 -11.56 -5.68
N ALA A 130 -20.72 -10.34 -5.14
CA ALA A 130 -20.70 -10.17 -3.70
C ALA A 130 -22.01 -10.73 -3.10
N PRO A 131 -21.93 -11.56 -2.04
CA PRO A 131 -23.12 -12.13 -1.42
C PRO A 131 -23.91 -11.06 -0.67
N ALA A 132 -25.21 -11.28 -0.50
CA ALA A 132 -26.03 -10.41 0.35
C ALA A 132 -25.76 -10.68 1.85
N GLY A 133 -25.82 -9.62 2.65
CA GLY A 133 -25.63 -9.67 4.10
C GLY A 133 -24.25 -9.15 4.55
N PRO A 134 -23.88 -9.39 5.82
CA PRO A 134 -22.58 -8.97 6.35
C PRO A 134 -21.45 -9.73 5.69
N LEU A 135 -20.35 -9.03 5.37
CA LEU A 135 -19.24 -9.56 4.59
C LEU A 135 -17.95 -9.65 5.41
N GLN A 136 -17.21 -10.72 5.15
CA GLN A 136 -15.84 -10.96 5.61
C GLN A 136 -14.90 -11.04 4.40
N PHE A 137 -13.63 -10.71 4.64
CA PHE A 137 -12.59 -10.71 3.61
C PHE A 137 -11.40 -11.57 4.04
N ARG A 138 -10.80 -12.23 3.05
CA ARG A 138 -9.45 -12.79 3.18
C ARG A 138 -8.59 -12.29 2.03
N VAL A 139 -7.32 -12.07 2.31
CA VAL A 139 -6.35 -11.57 1.35
C VAL A 139 -5.09 -12.42 1.41
N VAL A 140 -4.43 -12.61 0.28
CA VAL A 140 -3.05 -13.12 0.24
C VAL A 140 -2.12 -11.93 0.20
N VAL A 141 -1.18 -11.85 1.13
CA VAL A 141 -0.09 -10.87 1.12
C VAL A 141 1.24 -11.56 0.85
N THR A 142 2.17 -10.88 0.18
CA THR A 142 3.55 -11.37 0.08
C THR A 142 4.25 -11.32 1.44
N GLY A 143 5.07 -12.32 1.75
CA GLY A 143 5.84 -12.40 3.00
C GLY A 143 6.87 -13.52 2.95
N GLY A 144 8.12 -13.22 3.32
CA GLY A 144 9.23 -14.13 3.04
C GLY A 144 9.38 -14.34 1.53
N TYR A 145 9.59 -15.60 1.11
CA TYR A 145 9.65 -15.97 -0.30
C TYR A 145 8.28 -16.35 -0.90
N ASP A 146 7.22 -16.36 -0.09
CA ASP A 146 5.90 -16.90 -0.44
C ASP A 146 4.76 -15.89 -0.22
N GLY A 147 3.52 -16.36 -0.42
CA GLY A 147 2.30 -15.64 -0.06
C GLY A 147 1.65 -16.22 1.20
N LYS A 148 1.07 -15.37 2.03
CA LYS A 148 0.37 -15.73 3.28
C LYS A 148 -1.06 -15.24 3.25
N TRP A 149 -1.99 -16.12 3.62
CA TRP A 149 -3.38 -15.72 3.85
C TRP A 149 -3.52 -14.94 5.14
N VAL A 150 -4.26 -13.85 5.08
CA VAL A 150 -4.62 -13.00 6.20
C VAL A 150 -6.10 -12.67 6.08
N TRP A 151 -6.86 -12.78 7.15
CA TRP A 151 -8.29 -12.53 7.16
C TRP A 151 -8.74 -11.92 8.47
N ALA A 152 -9.86 -11.20 8.43
CA ALA A 152 -10.53 -10.75 9.63
C ALA A 152 -11.34 -11.92 10.22
N ASP A 153 -11.28 -12.10 11.52
CA ASP A 153 -12.09 -13.06 12.29
C ASP A 153 -13.50 -12.52 12.61
N ARG A 154 -13.90 -11.46 11.94
CA ARG A 154 -15.12 -10.69 12.23
C ARG A 154 -15.76 -10.11 10.96
N GLU A 155 -16.96 -9.58 11.14
CA GLU A 155 -17.63 -8.76 10.14
C GLU A 155 -16.78 -7.53 9.79
N VAL A 156 -16.51 -7.34 8.49
CA VAL A 156 -15.79 -6.16 7.99
C VAL A 156 -16.77 -5.17 7.37
N LEU A 157 -17.67 -5.63 6.51
CA LEU A 157 -18.67 -4.79 5.86
C LEU A 157 -20.08 -5.19 6.33
N PRO A 158 -20.90 -4.24 6.81
CA PRO A 158 -22.28 -4.54 7.19
C PRO A 158 -23.17 -4.78 5.97
N SER A 159 -24.34 -5.41 6.18
CA SER A 159 -25.31 -5.68 5.10
C SER A 159 -25.70 -4.45 4.26
N ARG A 160 -25.66 -3.26 4.87
CA ARG A 160 -25.96 -1.97 4.23
C ARG A 160 -24.71 -1.09 4.14
N TRP A 161 -23.59 -1.70 3.73
CA TRP A 161 -22.37 -0.96 3.45
C TRP A 161 -22.64 0.16 2.44
N ARG A 162 -21.90 1.27 2.57
CA ARG A 162 -22.08 2.45 1.72
C ARG A 162 -20.81 2.75 0.96
N ALA A 163 -20.99 3.18 -0.29
CA ALA A 163 -19.90 3.65 -1.10
C ALA A 163 -19.24 4.88 -0.45
N GLY A 164 -17.91 4.97 -0.56
CA GLY A 164 -17.10 6.02 0.06
C GLY A 164 -16.74 5.78 1.53
N GLU A 165 -17.42 4.87 2.23
CA GLU A 165 -17.13 4.55 3.63
C GLU A 165 -15.91 3.65 3.80
N VAL A 166 -15.30 3.75 4.97
CA VAL A 166 -14.10 2.99 5.38
C VAL A 166 -14.47 2.12 6.57
N TYR A 167 -14.14 0.84 6.48
CA TYR A 167 -14.40 -0.15 7.52
C TYR A 167 -13.09 -0.78 8.01
N ASP A 168 -12.93 -0.88 9.32
CA ASP A 168 -11.73 -1.43 9.95
C ASP A 168 -11.78 -2.97 10.01
N THR A 169 -10.77 -3.65 9.50
CA THR A 169 -10.76 -5.12 9.49
C THR A 169 -10.33 -5.72 10.82
N GLY A 170 -9.59 -4.98 11.65
CA GLY A 170 -8.95 -5.51 12.87
C GLY A 170 -7.61 -6.19 12.63
N VAL A 171 -7.26 -6.38 11.36
CA VAL A 171 -6.06 -7.11 10.95
C VAL A 171 -4.86 -6.17 10.93
N GLN A 172 -3.77 -6.60 11.57
CA GLN A 172 -2.45 -6.01 11.41
C GLN A 172 -1.60 -6.89 10.49
N ILE A 173 -0.91 -6.24 9.54
CA ILE A 173 0.04 -6.91 8.65
C ILE A 173 1.42 -6.33 8.96
N THR A 174 2.36 -7.19 9.32
CA THR A 174 3.76 -6.81 9.64
C THR A 174 4.78 -7.63 8.86
N ASP A 175 4.31 -8.49 7.95
CA ASP A 175 5.17 -9.37 7.16
C ASP A 175 6.13 -8.56 6.26
N VAL A 176 7.27 -9.16 5.97
CA VAL A 176 8.31 -8.57 5.12
C VAL A 176 8.60 -9.54 3.98
N ALA A 177 8.26 -9.14 2.76
CA ALA A 177 8.61 -9.89 1.56
C ALA A 177 10.13 -9.84 1.34
N GLN A 178 10.72 -11.01 1.09
CA GLN A 178 12.10 -11.13 0.63
C GLN A 178 12.12 -10.83 -0.86
N GLU A 179 12.99 -9.90 -1.25
CA GLU A 179 13.16 -9.51 -2.65
C GLU A 179 14.39 -10.21 -3.21
N GLY A 180 14.32 -10.65 -4.47
CA GLY A 180 15.45 -11.28 -5.18
C GLY A 180 16.55 -10.29 -5.57
N CYS A 181 16.96 -9.40 -4.68
CA CYS A 181 18.12 -8.54 -4.90
C CYS A 181 19.42 -9.27 -4.52
N PHE A 182 20.48 -9.10 -5.32
CA PHE A 182 21.80 -9.57 -4.93
C PHE A 182 22.91 -8.64 -5.49
N PRO A 183 23.71 -8.00 -4.61
CA PRO A 183 23.53 -7.89 -3.16
C PRO A 183 22.38 -6.91 -2.80
N CYS A 184 21.47 -7.33 -1.92
CA CYS A 184 20.51 -6.40 -1.31
C CYS A 184 21.22 -5.45 -0.34
N ASP A 185 20.89 -4.16 -0.37
CA ASP A 185 21.31 -3.23 0.69
C ASP A 185 20.49 -3.49 1.97
N THR A 186 21.11 -4.24 2.89
CA THR A 186 20.56 -4.56 4.21
C THR A 186 20.91 -3.51 5.27
N GLN A 187 21.69 -2.48 4.93
CA GLN A 187 22.14 -1.49 5.91
C GLN A 187 21.00 -0.54 6.27
N GLU A 188 20.86 -0.24 7.56
CA GLU A 188 20.00 0.86 7.98
C GLU A 188 20.56 2.19 7.50
N TRP A 189 19.73 2.97 6.82
CA TRP A 189 20.08 4.33 6.44
C TRP A 189 19.78 5.26 7.62
N ARG A 190 20.83 5.85 8.18
CA ARG A 190 20.79 6.79 9.31
C ARG A 190 21.34 8.15 8.88
#